data_AF-A0A7S0WLR7-F1
#
_entry.id   AF-A0A7S0WLR7-F1
#
_cell.length_a   1.000
_cell.length_b   1.000
_cell.length_c   1.000
_cell.angle_alpha   90.00
_cell.angle_beta   90.00
_cell.angle_gamma   90.00
#
_symmetry.space_group_name_H-M   'P 1'
#
loop_
_entity.id
_entity.type
_entity.pdbx_description
1 polymer ?
#
loop_
_entity_poly.entity_id
_entity_poly.type
_entity_poly.pdbx_seq_one_letter_code
_entity_poly.pdbx_strand_id
1 'polypeptide(L)'
;NVEKDVVCYFGSIGPIAGEVNSETSISCASPANIAGQRIAGIAYGAGDFAVYQREMTSFTYFTPPEITSITPTRGLQIGGTSVTFTVTHGQAFNSHYLPFCKFGGVTLSASYRDDYNGACVNPSIQ
;
A
#
# COMPACT_ATOMS: atom_id res chain seq x y z
N ASN A 1 -14.37 -31.37 9.84
CA ASN A 1 -13.61 -30.37 9.08
C ASN A 1 -12.44 -29.93 9.91
N VAL A 2 -11.23 -30.32 9.52
CA VAL A 2 -10.01 -29.77 10.12
C VAL A 2 -9.86 -28.37 9.54
N GLU A 3 -9.96 -27.35 10.38
CA GLU A 3 -9.62 -25.98 10.05
C GLU A 3 -8.15 -26.01 9.59
N LYS A 4 -7.90 -25.69 8.32
CA LYS A 4 -6.53 -25.64 7.79
C LYS A 4 -5.92 -24.35 8.28
N ASP A 5 -5.01 -24.44 9.25
CA ASP A 5 -4.26 -23.28 9.71
C ASP A 5 -3.25 -22.87 8.62
N VAL A 6 -3.44 -21.69 8.05
CA VAL A 6 -2.47 -21.07 7.15
C VAL A 6 -1.72 -19.99 7.88
N VAL A 7 -0.39 -19.98 7.73
CA VAL A 7 0.47 -18.97 8.36
C VAL A 7 1.46 -18.39 7.38
N CYS A 8 1.78 -17.13 7.58
CA CYS A 8 2.76 -16.40 6.80
C CYS A 8 4.02 -16.09 7.61
N TYR A 9 5.12 -15.93 6.89
CA TYR A 9 6.42 -15.50 7.39
C TYR A 9 6.97 -14.39 6.52
N PHE A 10 7.59 -13.39 7.13
CA PHE A 10 8.26 -12.29 6.44
C PHE A 10 9.68 -12.14 6.98
N GLY A 11 10.66 -12.66 6.24
CA GLY A 11 12.03 -12.84 6.71
C GLY A 11 12.04 -13.81 7.89
N SER A 12 12.48 -13.32 9.06
CA SER A 12 12.48 -14.06 10.32
C SER A 12 11.23 -13.84 11.18
N ILE A 13 10.26 -13.02 10.74
CA ILE A 13 9.05 -12.72 11.51
C ILE A 13 7.93 -13.69 11.12
N GLY A 14 7.41 -14.42 12.11
CA GLY A 14 6.26 -15.32 12.00
C GLY A 14 6.28 -16.42 13.07
N PRO A 15 5.29 -17.32 13.11
CA PRO A 15 4.13 -17.38 12.20
C PRO A 15 3.14 -16.23 12.41
N ILE A 16 2.59 -15.71 11.31
CA ILE A 16 1.50 -14.73 11.31
C ILE A 16 0.25 -15.44 10.80
N ALA A 17 -0.86 -15.32 11.51
CA ALA A 17 -2.14 -15.90 11.08
C ALA A 17 -2.52 -15.37 9.69
N GLY A 18 -2.86 -16.29 8.78
CA GLY A 18 -3.39 -15.97 7.47
C GLY A 18 -4.86 -16.37 7.34
N GLU A 19 -5.50 -15.86 6.31
CA GLU A 19 -6.89 -16.14 5.95
C GLU A 19 -6.93 -16.77 4.56
N VAL A 20 -7.70 -17.85 4.42
CA VAL A 20 -7.94 -18.49 3.11
C VAL A 20 -9.14 -17.80 2.45
N ASN A 21 -8.90 -17.06 1.37
CA ASN A 21 -9.95 -16.33 0.65
C ASN A 21 -10.60 -17.18 -0.46
N SER A 22 -9.81 -18.07 -1.09
CA SER A 22 -10.28 -18.99 -2.14
C SER A 22 -9.33 -20.20 -2.25
N GLU A 23 -9.63 -21.13 -3.17
CA GLU A 23 -8.75 -22.28 -3.45
C GLU A 23 -7.33 -21.87 -3.89
N THR A 24 -7.16 -20.65 -4.41
CA THR A 24 -5.89 -20.15 -4.95
C THR A 24 -5.45 -18.82 -4.32
N SER A 25 -6.11 -18.38 -3.24
CA SER A 25 -5.82 -17.09 -2.62
C SER A 25 -5.82 -17.16 -1.10
N ILE A 26 -4.74 -16.65 -0.53
CA ILE A 26 -4.53 -16.47 0.91
C ILE A 26 -4.10 -15.03 1.16
N SER A 27 -4.60 -14.43 2.23
CA SER A 27 -4.18 -13.11 2.71
C SER A 27 -3.50 -13.21 4.06
N CYS A 28 -2.45 -12.41 4.23
CA CYS A 28 -1.78 -12.18 5.50
C CYS A 28 -1.42 -10.71 5.60
N ALA A 29 -1.57 -10.12 6.79
CA ALA A 29 -1.06 -8.79 7.07
C ALA A 29 0.44 -8.86 7.35
N SER A 30 1.26 -8.20 6.52
CA SER A 30 2.68 -8.08 6.78
C SER A 30 2.94 -7.23 8.04
N PRO A 31 3.90 -7.62 8.91
CA PRO A 31 4.28 -6.81 10.05
C PRO A 31 5.05 -5.56 9.61
N ALA A 32 5.15 -4.54 10.47
CA ALA A 32 6.03 -3.41 10.20
C ALA A 32 7.51 -3.85 10.16
N ASN A 33 8.27 -3.31 9.20
CA ASN A 33 9.71 -3.55 9.08
C ASN A 33 10.40 -2.33 8.47
N ILE A 34 11.73 -2.28 8.61
CA ILE A 34 12.54 -1.30 7.89
C ILE A 34 12.56 -1.61 6.39
N ALA A 35 12.77 -0.59 5.57
CA ALA A 35 12.85 -0.74 4.12
C ALA A 35 13.92 -1.76 3.70
N GLY A 36 13.64 -2.51 2.64
CA GLY A 36 14.52 -3.52 2.07
C GLY A 36 13.80 -4.81 1.70
N GLN A 37 14.49 -5.62 0.91
CA GLN A 37 13.97 -6.92 0.47
C GLN A 37 14.00 -7.95 1.61
N ARG A 38 12.95 -8.74 1.72
CA ARG A 38 12.78 -9.90 2.59
C ARG A 38 12.23 -11.05 1.76
N ILE A 39 12.28 -12.26 2.31
CA ILE A 39 11.56 -13.41 1.77
C ILE A 39 10.20 -13.47 2.47
N ALA A 40 9.11 -13.38 1.72
CA ALA A 40 7.79 -13.76 2.23
C ALA A 40 7.58 -15.25 1.97
N GLY A 41 6.91 -15.93 2.88
CA GLY A 41 6.52 -17.32 2.66
C GLY A 41 5.20 -17.65 3.31
N ILE A 42 4.51 -18.62 2.71
CA ILE A 42 3.23 -19.16 3.16
C ILE A 42 3.46 -20.61 3.53
N ALA A 43 2.88 -21.05 4.65
CA ALA A 43 2.90 -22.43 5.09
C ALA A 43 1.49 -22.91 5.46
N TYR A 44 1.20 -24.16 5.10
CA TYR A 44 -0.02 -24.85 5.52
C TYR A 44 0.29 -25.82 6.66
N GLY A 45 -0.53 -25.79 7.71
CA GLY A 45 -0.47 -26.70 8.84
C GLY A 45 -1.84 -27.24 9.25
N ALA A 46 -1.83 -28.24 10.11
CA ALA A 46 -3.01 -28.82 10.74
C ALA A 46 -2.60 -29.33 12.13
N GLY A 47 -2.82 -28.54 13.19
CA GLY A 47 -2.32 -28.87 14.54
C GLY A 47 -0.80 -29.11 14.61
N ASP A 48 -0.29 -29.35 15.83
CA ASP A 48 1.07 -29.74 16.25
C ASP A 48 2.26 -29.46 15.29
N PHE A 49 2.27 -28.28 14.64
CA PHE A 49 3.39 -27.71 13.89
C PHE A 49 3.88 -28.47 12.65
N ALA A 50 3.10 -29.42 12.12
CA ALA A 50 3.47 -30.09 10.88
C ALA A 50 3.23 -29.17 9.68
N VAL A 51 4.30 -28.54 9.17
CA VAL A 51 4.30 -27.77 7.92
C VAL A 51 4.44 -28.73 6.74
N TYR A 52 3.40 -28.84 5.92
CA TYR A 52 3.40 -29.80 4.80
C TYR A 52 3.82 -29.19 3.47
N GLN A 53 3.62 -27.88 3.29
CA GLN A 53 3.97 -27.16 2.08
C GLN A 53 4.42 -25.75 2.43
N ARG A 54 5.46 -25.28 1.72
CA ARG A 54 5.98 -23.92 1.86
C ARG A 54 6.24 -23.30 0.49
N GLU A 55 5.57 -22.20 0.22
CA GLU A 55 5.88 -21.33 -0.92
C GLU A 55 6.62 -20.10 -0.43
N MET A 56 7.55 -19.59 -1.23
CA MET A 56 8.37 -18.43 -0.89
C MET A 56 8.52 -17.51 -2.10
N THR A 57 8.53 -16.21 -1.84
CA THR A 57 8.74 -15.17 -2.84
C THR A 57 9.49 -13.99 -2.24
N SER A 58 10.04 -13.12 -3.08
CA SER A 58 10.61 -11.85 -2.63
C SER A 58 9.51 -10.86 -2.26
N PHE A 59 9.64 -10.21 -1.11
CA PHE A 59 8.76 -9.15 -0.65
C PHE A 59 9.61 -7.95 -0.22
N THR A 60 9.30 -6.76 -0.73
CA THR A 60 10.10 -5.56 -0.47
C THR A 60 9.31 -4.58 0.39
N TYR A 61 9.85 -4.28 1.58
CA TYR A 61 9.41 -3.14 2.36
C TYR A 61 9.99 -1.87 1.75
N PHE A 62 9.18 -0.83 1.59
CA PHE A 62 9.61 0.46 1.07
C PHE A 62 9.26 1.58 2.03
N THR A 63 10.06 2.64 1.98
CA THR A 63 9.80 3.86 2.74
C THR A 63 8.56 4.54 2.15
N PRO A 64 7.54 4.85 2.97
CA PRO A 64 6.40 5.62 2.50
C PRO A 64 6.83 7.00 1.96
N PRO A 65 6.18 7.49 0.91
CA PRO A 65 6.44 8.85 0.42
C PRO A 65 5.90 9.91 1.39
N GLU A 66 6.67 10.96 1.64
CA GLU A 66 6.25 12.13 2.40
C GLU A 66 6.03 13.31 1.46
N ILE A 67 4.99 14.11 1.69
CA ILE A 67 4.74 15.32 0.90
C ILE A 67 5.76 16.39 1.30
N THR A 68 6.53 16.90 0.33
CA THR A 68 7.55 17.93 0.54
C THR A 68 7.07 19.32 0.16
N SER A 69 6.16 19.43 -0.81
CA SER A 69 5.61 20.72 -1.23
C SER A 69 4.23 20.58 -1.85
N ILE A 70 3.45 21.66 -1.77
CA ILE A 70 2.15 21.81 -2.44
C ILE A 70 2.10 23.22 -3.03
N THR A 71 1.84 23.33 -4.34
CA THR A 71 1.80 24.60 -5.06
C THR A 71 0.82 24.58 -6.24
N PRO A 72 0.05 25.67 -6.46
CA PRO A 72 -0.07 26.85 -5.61
C PRO A 72 -0.88 26.55 -4.33
N THR A 73 -0.70 27.39 -3.29
CA THR A 73 -1.47 27.27 -2.02
C THR A 73 -2.83 27.96 -2.06
N ARG A 74 -3.15 28.60 -3.18
CA ARG A 74 -4.40 29.34 -3.42
C ARG A 74 -4.88 29.05 -4.84
N GLY A 75 -6.19 29.03 -5.01
CA GLY A 75 -6.84 28.79 -6.29
C GLY A 75 -8.18 29.51 -6.40
N LEU A 76 -8.78 29.44 -7.57
CA LEU A 76 -10.07 30.04 -7.86
C LEU A 76 -11.20 29.29 -7.16
N GLN A 77 -12.15 30.05 -6.59
CA GLN A 77 -13.35 29.52 -5.95
C GLN A 77 -14.22 28.70 -6.93
N ILE A 78 -14.24 29.10 -8.20
CA ILE A 78 -14.96 28.43 -9.28
C ILE A 78 -14.30 27.12 -9.74
N GLY A 79 -13.20 26.70 -9.11
CA GLY A 79 -12.45 25.50 -9.48
C GLY A 79 -11.43 25.73 -10.59
N GLY A 80 -10.82 24.64 -11.06
CA GLY A 80 -9.93 24.63 -12.24
C GLY A 80 -8.46 24.94 -11.95
N THR A 81 -8.09 25.24 -10.71
CA THR A 81 -6.68 25.45 -10.33
C THR A 81 -5.99 24.10 -10.17
N SER A 82 -4.98 23.84 -11.01
CA SER A 82 -4.11 22.67 -10.87
C SER A 82 -3.17 22.87 -9.68
N VAL A 83 -3.37 22.09 -8.63
CA VAL A 83 -2.50 22.01 -7.45
C VAL A 83 -1.58 20.82 -7.61
N THR A 84 -0.28 21.09 -7.67
CA THR A 84 0.77 20.08 -7.74
C THR A 84 1.33 19.84 -6.35
N PHE A 85 1.55 18.59 -6.01
CA PHE A 85 2.29 18.20 -4.82
C PHE A 85 3.51 17.38 -5.21
N THR A 86 4.60 17.59 -4.48
CA THR A 86 5.84 16.83 -4.62
C THR A 86 6.01 15.93 -3.41
N VAL A 87 6.56 14.74 -3.64
CA VAL A 87 6.82 13.75 -2.59
C VAL A 87 8.29 13.36 -2.55
N THR A 88 8.76 12.91 -1.38
CA THR A 88 10.01 12.14 -1.27
C THR A 88 9.80 10.74 -1.83
N HIS A 89 10.87 10.08 -2.25
CA HIS A 89 10.88 8.68 -2.67
C HIS A 89 9.85 8.40 -3.79
N GLY A 90 10.33 8.31 -5.03
CA GLY A 90 9.53 8.33 -6.27
C GLY A 90 8.57 7.15 -6.52
N GLN A 91 8.07 6.51 -5.47
CA GLN A 91 7.18 5.34 -5.51
C GLN A 91 5.80 5.66 -4.93
N ALA A 92 5.42 6.93 -4.89
CA ALA A 92 4.17 7.37 -4.27
C ALA A 92 2.91 7.04 -5.07
N PHE A 93 3.07 6.63 -6.32
CA PHE A 93 1.98 6.35 -7.24
C PHE A 93 2.13 4.92 -7.74
N ASN A 94 1.53 3.98 -7.02
CA ASN A 94 1.49 2.57 -7.40
C ASN A 94 0.14 1.96 -6.99
N SER A 95 -0.08 0.69 -7.29
CA SER A 95 -1.36 0.00 -6.97
C SER A 95 -1.69 -0.03 -5.48
N HIS A 96 -0.70 0.14 -4.60
CA HIS A 96 -0.87 0.16 -3.15
C HIS A 96 -0.97 1.59 -2.59
N TYR A 97 -0.38 2.58 -3.27
CA TYR A 97 -0.41 3.99 -2.87
C TYR A 97 -1.08 4.81 -3.97
N LEU A 98 -2.37 5.10 -3.77
CA LEU A 98 -3.19 5.94 -4.64
C LEU A 98 -3.43 7.29 -3.95
N PRO A 99 -2.62 8.32 -4.24
CA PRO A 99 -2.78 9.60 -3.59
C PRO A 99 -4.08 10.30 -4.04
N PHE A 100 -4.65 11.04 -3.11
CA PHE A 100 -5.85 11.85 -3.33
C PHE A 100 -5.66 13.22 -2.70
N CYS A 101 -6.26 14.24 -3.31
CA CYS A 101 -6.33 15.57 -2.72
C CYS A 101 -7.71 15.79 -2.10
N LYS A 102 -7.75 16.48 -0.98
CA LYS A 102 -8.99 16.87 -0.31
C LYS A 102 -9.11 18.38 -0.27
N PHE A 103 -10.15 18.91 -0.92
CA PHE A 103 -10.51 20.32 -0.91
C PHE A 103 -11.81 20.49 -0.13
N GLY A 104 -11.71 20.91 1.14
CA GLY A 104 -12.86 20.95 2.04
C GLY A 104 -13.48 19.54 2.20
N GLY A 105 -14.75 19.39 1.81
CA GLY A 105 -15.47 18.11 1.84
C GLY A 105 -15.24 17.21 0.62
N VAL A 106 -14.56 17.67 -0.42
CA VAL A 106 -14.44 16.95 -1.69
C VAL A 106 -13.09 16.23 -1.78
N THR A 107 -13.13 14.92 -2.06
CA THR A 107 -11.95 14.09 -2.32
C THR A 107 -11.81 13.84 -3.81
N LEU A 108 -10.62 14.06 -4.35
CA LEU A 108 -10.29 13.88 -5.76
C LEU A 108 -9.08 12.96 -5.89
N SER A 109 -9.15 12.01 -6.82
CA SER A 109 -7.98 11.21 -7.19
C SER A 109 -6.90 12.12 -7.76
N ALA A 110 -5.65 11.93 -7.33
CA ALA A 110 -4.53 12.64 -7.92
C ALA A 110 -4.19 12.08 -9.30
N SER A 111 -3.94 12.97 -10.23
CA SER A 111 -3.28 12.63 -11.50
C SER A 111 -1.79 12.46 -11.27
N TYR A 112 -1.23 11.41 -11.87
CA TYR A 112 0.19 11.15 -11.88
C TYR A 112 0.87 12.02 -12.93
N ARG A 113 1.96 12.72 -12.56
CA ARG A 113 2.81 13.46 -13.50
C ARG A 113 4.11 12.70 -13.75
N ASP A 114 4.80 12.36 -12.67
CA ASP A 114 6.03 11.58 -12.64
C ASP A 114 6.21 10.95 -11.25
N ASP A 115 7.29 10.18 -11.06
CA ASP A 115 7.59 9.42 -9.85
C ASP A 115 7.49 10.26 -8.56
N TYR A 116 7.78 11.57 -8.64
CA TYR A 116 7.86 12.49 -7.52
C TYR A 116 6.73 13.51 -7.47
N ASN A 117 5.90 13.63 -8.50
CA ASN A 117 4.92 14.70 -8.62
C ASN A 117 3.54 14.17 -8.99
N GLY A 118 2.54 14.62 -8.23
CA GLY A 118 1.13 14.44 -8.55
C GLY A 118 0.40 15.77 -8.60
N ALA A 119 -0.77 15.76 -9.21
CA ALA A 119 -1.58 16.96 -9.30
C ALA A 119 -3.08 16.65 -9.15
N CYS A 120 -3.80 17.58 -8.55
CA CYS A 120 -5.26 17.57 -8.50
C CYS A 120 -5.79 18.93 -8.95
N VAL A 121 -6.98 18.95 -9.55
CA VAL A 121 -7.64 20.19 -9.93
C VAL A 121 -8.70 20.50 -8.89
N ASN A 122 -8.63 21.66 -8.23
CA ASN A 122 -9.62 21.98 -7.21
C ASN A 122 -11.03 22.07 -7.82
N PRO A 123 -12.07 21.57 -7.14
CA PRO A 123 -13.43 21.61 -7.64
C PRO A 123 -14.02 23.03 -7.48
N SER A 124 -15.11 23.31 -8.23
CA SER A 124 -15.98 24.44 -7.91
C SER A 124 -16.62 24.20 -6.54
N ILE A 125 -16.63 25.22 -5.70
CA ILE A 125 -17.34 25.21 -4.41
C ILE A 125 -18.57 26.14 -4.44
N GLN A 126 -19.03 26.52 -5.64
CA GLN A 126 -20.32 27.17 -5.87
C GLN A 126 -21.38 26.16 -6.26
#